data_AF-A0A536NDI2-F1
#
_entry.id   AF-A0A536NDI2-F1
#
_cell.length_a   1.000
_cell.length_b   1.000
_cell.length_c   1.000
_cell.angle_alpha   90.00
_cell.angle_beta   90.00
_cell.angle_gamma   90.00
#
_symmetry.space_group_name_H-M   'P 1'
#
loop_
_entity.id
_entity.type
_entity.pdbx_description
1 polymer ?
#
loop_
_entity_poly.entity_id
_entity_poly.type
_entity_poly.pdbx_seq_one_letter_code
_entity_poly.pdbx_strand_id
1 'polypeptide(L)'
;MGMLNLVFWLGGIVLIAAGYGRARKPWARYKALKEQDANEARYSAWRGGFRDDSPTGASVAMAILKRQAQTGALIAVLGFVLVFVGFAVR
;
A
#
# COMPACT_ATOMS: atom_id res chain seq x y z
N MET A 1 8.31 -25.32 22.19
CA MET A 1 8.49 -23.87 21.92
C MET A 1 9.97 -23.54 22.04
N GLY A 2 10.71 -23.69 20.95
CA GLY A 2 12.14 -23.40 20.92
C GLY A 2 12.44 -21.93 20.64
N MET A 3 13.72 -21.55 20.77
CA MET A 3 14.20 -20.19 20.46
C MET A 3 13.89 -19.76 19.01
N LEU A 4 13.84 -20.71 18.07
CA LEU A 4 13.45 -20.46 16.68
C LEU A 4 11.99 -19.95 16.54
N ASN A 5 11.06 -20.46 17.35
CA ASN A 5 9.66 -20.03 17.29
C ASN A 5 9.52 -18.57 17.74
N LEU A 6 10.26 -18.18 18.79
CA LEU A 6 10.32 -16.79 19.26
C LEU A 6 10.88 -15.86 18.19
N VAL A 7 11.94 -16.28 17.48
CA VAL A 7 12.53 -15.50 16.37
C VAL A 7 11.51 -15.30 15.24
N PHE A 8 10.77 -16.34 14.85
CA PHE A 8 9.74 -16.22 13.81
C PHE A 8 8.59 -15.30 14.21
N TRP A 9 8.10 -15.40 15.44
CA TRP A 9 7.04 -14.52 15.93
C TRP A 9 7.48 -13.07 16.03
N LEU A 10 8.61 -12.80 16.69
CA LEU A 10 9.12 -11.43 16.84
C LEU A 10 9.49 -10.84 15.48
N GLY A 11 10.19 -11.58 14.63
CA GLY A 11 10.53 -11.16 13.28
C GLY A 11 9.29 -10.86 12.44
N GLY A 12 8.26 -11.72 12.54
CA GLY A 12 6.99 -11.53 11.84
C GLY A 12 6.25 -10.27 12.29
N ILE A 13 6.16 -10.04 13.61
CA ILE A 13 5.55 -8.83 14.18
C ILE A 13 6.29 -7.57 13.72
N VAL A 14 7.63 -7.58 13.73
CA VAL A 14 8.44 -6.45 13.26
C VAL A 14 8.17 -6.16 11.77
N LEU A 15 8.10 -7.19 10.93
CA LEU A 15 7.79 -7.04 9.52
C LEU A 15 6.37 -6.49 9.28
N ILE A 16 5.37 -6.94 10.05
CA ILE A 16 4.01 -6.41 9.99
C ILE A 16 4.01 -4.91 10.30
N ALA A 17 4.64 -4.51 11.41
CA ALA A 17 4.70 -3.12 11.84
C ALA A 17 5.42 -2.23 10.81
N ALA A 18 6.57 -2.69 10.31
CA ALA A 18 7.34 -1.98 9.29
C ALA A 18 6.58 -1.86 7.96
N GLY A 19 5.96 -2.95 7.50
CA GLY A 19 5.15 -2.98 6.28
C GLY A 19 3.95 -2.04 6.35
N TYR A 20 3.21 -2.08 7.46
CA TYR A 20 2.09 -1.17 7.71
C TYR A 20 2.53 0.30 7.74
N GLY A 21 3.60 0.61 8.47
CA GLY A 21 4.16 1.96 8.54
C GLY A 21 4.56 2.50 7.16
N ARG A 22 5.16 1.64 6.33
CA ARG A 22 5.59 1.98 4.96
C ARG A 22 4.42 2.13 3.99
N ALA A 23 3.35 1.34 4.14
CA ALA A 23 2.17 1.41 3.27
C ALA A 23 1.26 2.59 3.59
N ARG A 24 1.14 2.97 4.87
CA ARG A 24 0.14 3.95 5.35
C ARG A 24 0.27 5.32 4.69
N LYS A 25 1.48 5.90 4.65
CA LYS A 25 1.68 7.26 4.11
C LYS A 25 1.43 7.33 2.58
N PRO A 26 2.01 6.46 1.74
CA PRO A 26 1.72 6.46 0.30
C PRO A 26 0.24 6.21 0.00
N TRP A 27 -0.41 5.32 0.74
CA TRP A 27 -1.83 5.03 0.56
C TRP A 27 -2.72 6.22 0.86
N ALA A 28 -2.45 6.95 1.95
CA ALA A 28 -3.19 8.17 2.29
C ALA A 28 -3.07 9.24 1.19
N ARG A 29 -1.85 9.45 0.67
CA ARG A 29 -1.61 10.39 -0.44
C ARG A 29 -2.29 9.93 -1.73
N TYR A 30 -2.24 8.63 -2.04
CA TYR A 30 -2.94 8.06 -3.19
C TYR A 30 -4.44 8.33 -3.13
N LYS A 31 -5.08 8.11 -1.97
CA LYS A 31 -6.51 8.40 -1.80
C LYS A 31 -6.82 9.88 -2.01
N ALA A 32 -6.02 10.77 -1.42
CA ALA A 32 -6.19 12.21 -1.56
C ALA A 32 -6.10 12.66 -3.04
N LEU A 33 -5.07 12.20 -3.77
CA LEU A 33 -4.95 12.49 -5.20
C LEU A 33 -6.12 11.91 -6.01
N LYS A 34 -6.53 10.69 -5.70
CA LYS A 34 -7.63 10.02 -6.41
C LYS A 34 -8.95 10.80 -6.26
N GLU A 35 -9.20 11.32 -5.06
CA GLU A 35 -10.39 12.13 -4.81
C GLU A 35 -10.33 13.48 -5.56
N GLN A 36 -9.16 14.12 -5.61
CA GLN A 36 -8.95 15.34 -6.38
C GLN A 36 -9.13 15.11 -7.89
N ASP A 37 -8.54 14.05 -8.44
CA ASP A 37 -8.65 13.68 -9.86
C ASP A 37 -10.11 13.38 -10.24
N ALA A 38 -10.85 12.70 -9.37
CA ALA A 38 -12.29 12.46 -9.57
C ALA A 38 -13.12 13.75 -9.51
N ASN A 39 -12.75 14.71 -8.67
CA ASN A 39 -13.42 16.01 -8.60
C ASN A 39 -13.13 16.85 -9.85
N GLU A 40 -11.88 16.87 -10.30
CA GLU A 40 -11.48 17.54 -11.54
C GLU A 40 -12.24 16.96 -12.73
N ALA A 41 -12.28 15.63 -12.87
CA ALA A 41 -12.98 14.96 -13.95
C ALA A 41 -14.49 15.30 -13.99
N ARG A 42 -15.14 15.38 -12.84
CA ARG A 42 -16.55 15.81 -12.75
C ARG A 42 -16.71 17.28 -13.17
N TYR A 43 -15.81 18.15 -12.72
CA TYR A 43 -15.86 19.56 -13.05
C TYR A 43 -15.55 19.84 -14.53
N SER A 44 -14.60 19.10 -15.13
CA SER A 44 -14.30 19.19 -16.56
C SER A 44 -15.49 18.71 -17.39
N ALA A 45 -16.11 17.58 -17.03
CA ALA A 45 -17.28 17.06 -17.72
C ALA A 45 -18.46 18.04 -17.68
N TRP A 46 -18.73 18.66 -16.53
CA TRP A 46 -19.78 19.68 -16.41
C TRP A 46 -19.53 20.90 -17.31
N ARG A 47 -18.27 21.30 -17.50
CA ARG A 47 -17.89 22.42 -18.38
C ARG A 47 -17.79 22.06 -19.87
N GLY A 48 -18.19 20.84 -20.26
CA GLY A 48 -18.04 20.35 -21.64
C GLY A 48 -16.58 20.15 -22.05
N GLY A 49 -15.66 20.04 -21.09
CA GLY A 49 -14.25 19.80 -21.35
C GLY A 49 -14.04 18.39 -21.87
N PHE A 50 -13.30 18.27 -22.98
CA PHE A 50 -12.80 16.98 -23.48
C PHE A 50 -11.62 16.54 -22.60
N ARG A 51 -11.69 15.32 -22.06
CA ARG A 51 -10.55 14.71 -21.36
C ARG A 51 -9.85 13.77 -22.33
N ASP A 52 -8.59 14.06 -22.60
CA ASP A 52 -7.72 13.14 -23.31
C ASP A 52 -7.42 11.93 -22.40
N ASP A 53 -7.41 10.73 -22.97
CA ASP A 53 -7.12 9.47 -22.26
C ASP A 53 -5.61 9.29 -21.99
N SER A 54 -4.79 10.28 -22.38
CA SER A 54 -3.36 10.27 -22.12
C SER A 54 -3.02 10.34 -20.62
N PRO A 55 -1.93 9.68 -20.18
CA PRO A 55 -1.52 9.71 -18.79
C PRO A 55 -1.20 11.13 -18.32
N THR A 56 -1.92 11.61 -17.31
CA THR A 56 -1.62 12.88 -16.64
C THR A 56 -0.50 12.68 -15.61
N GLY A 57 0.19 13.77 -15.24
CA GLY A 57 1.14 13.73 -14.13
C GLY A 57 0.53 13.19 -12.82
N ALA A 58 -0.76 13.47 -12.59
CA ALA A 58 -1.51 12.94 -11.45
C ALA A 58 -1.69 11.41 -11.53
N SER A 59 -2.02 10.87 -12.72
CA SER A 59 -2.14 9.43 -12.93
C SER A 59 -0.81 8.68 -12.69
N VAL A 60 0.30 9.27 -13.14
CA VAL A 60 1.65 8.71 -12.93
C VAL A 60 2.01 8.73 -11.44
N ALA A 61 1.78 9.86 -10.76
CA ALA A 61 2.01 9.97 -9.32
C ALA A 61 1.15 8.97 -8.52
N MET A 62 -0.12 8.80 -8.88
CA MET A 62 -1.01 7.81 -8.28
C MET A 62 -0.48 6.37 -8.48
N ALA A 63 0.01 6.03 -9.67
CA ALA A 63 0.57 4.71 -9.95
C ALA A 63 1.81 4.42 -9.08
N ILE A 64 2.69 5.42 -8.92
CA ILE A 64 3.88 5.30 -8.05
C ILE A 64 3.48 5.11 -6.58
N LEU A 65 2.57 5.94 -6.07
CA LEU A 65 2.10 5.86 -4.68
C LEU A 65 1.41 4.52 -4.39
N LYS A 66 0.59 4.04 -5.34
CA LYS A 66 -0.06 2.73 -5.26
C LYS A 66 0.99 1.62 -5.18
N ARG A 67 2.03 1.66 -6.02
CA ARG A 67 3.12 0.66 -5.99
C ARG A 67 3.88 0.69 -4.67
N GLN A 68 4.18 1.87 -4.13
CA GLN A 68 4.83 2.00 -2.82
C GLN A 68 3.96 1.41 -1.70
N ALA A 69 2.66 1.69 -1.72
CA ALA A 69 1.71 1.12 -0.78
C ALA A 69 1.64 -0.41 -0.89
N GLN A 70 1.61 -0.95 -2.11
CA GLN A 70 1.62 -2.40 -2.38
C GLN A 70 2.89 -3.07 -1.87
N THR A 71 4.07 -2.46 -2.05
CA THR A 71 5.32 -3.00 -1.49
C THR A 71 5.27 -3.07 0.03
N GLY A 72 4.80 -2.01 0.69
CA GLY A 72 4.61 -2.02 2.15
C GLY A 72 3.61 -3.09 2.61
N ALA A 73 2.50 -3.25 1.89
CA ALA A 73 1.50 -4.28 2.17
C ALA A 73 2.08 -5.69 1.99
N LEU A 74 2.88 -5.93 0.95
CA LEU A 74 3.54 -7.23 0.73
C LEU A 74 4.48 -7.57 1.89
N ILE A 75 5.26 -6.61 2.39
CA ILE A 75 6.12 -6.80 3.56
C ILE A 75 5.28 -7.21 4.78
N ALA A 76 4.14 -6.55 5.00
CA ALA A 76 3.27 -6.88 6.11
C ALA A 76 2.66 -8.28 5.98
N VAL A 77 2.27 -8.68 4.77
CA VAL A 77 1.75 -10.03 4.48
C VAL A 77 2.83 -11.08 4.72
N LEU A 78 4.08 -10.86 4.29
CA LEU A 78 5.18 -11.79 4.56
C LEU A 78 5.46 -11.91 6.06
N GLY A 79 5.41 -10.79 6.80
CA GLY A 79 5.50 -10.80 8.26
C GLY A 79 4.39 -11.62 8.91
N PHE A 80 3.16 -11.47 8.44
CA PHE A 80 2.02 -12.28 8.90
C PHE A 80 2.26 -13.77 8.66
N VAL A 81 2.64 -14.16 7.43
CA VAL A 81 2.97 -15.56 7.11
C VAL A 81 4.06 -16.10 8.03
N LEU A 82 5.10 -15.31 8.32
CA LEU A 82 6.21 -15.71 9.20
C LEU A 82 5.75 -16.01 10.63
N VAL A 83 4.81 -15.22 11.18
CA VAL A 83 4.23 -15.50 12.50
C VAL A 83 3.56 -16.88 12.52
N PHE A 84 2.77 -17.21 11.48
CA PHE A 84 2.11 -18.52 11.39
C PHE A 84 3.10 -19.67 11.22
N VAL A 85 4.19 -19.47 10.46
CA VAL A 85 5.28 -20.46 10.36
C VAL A 85 5.86 -20.76 11.74
N GLY A 86 6.06 -19.74 12.59
CA GLY A 86 6.54 -19.94 13.96
C GLY A 86 5.63 -20.82 14.84
N PHE A 87 4.32 -20.90 14.54
CA PHE A 87 3.41 -21.84 15.20
C PHE A 87 3.48 -23.26 14.62
N ALA A 88 3.82 -23.40 13.33
CA ALA A 88 3.93 -24.70 12.66
C ALA A 88 5.25 -25.43 12.97
N VAL A 89 6.30 -24.68 13.33
CA VAL A 89 7.62 -25.23 13.69
C VAL A 89 7.58 -25.81 15.12
N ARG A 90 7.98 -27.08 15.27
CA ARG A 90 7.87 -27.87 16.50
C ARG A 90 9.17 -27.91 17.29
#